data_AF-A0A2G5K7Q9-F1
#
_entry.id   AF-A0A2G5K7Q9-F1
#
_cell.length_a   1.000
_cell.length_b   1.000
_cell.length_c   1.000
_cell.angle_alpha   90.00
_cell.angle_beta   90.00
_cell.angle_gamma   90.00
#
_symmetry.space_group_name_H-M   'P 1'
#
loop_
_entity.id
_entity.type
_entity.pdbx_description
1 polymer ?
#
loop_
_entity_poly.entity_id
_entity_poly.type
_entity_poly.pdbx_seq_one_letter_code
_entity_poly.pdbx_strand_id
1 'polypeptide(L)'
;MKKAVVLLLVCTVSAFSFAQEKLNTIKGVVTYLDTPLINAEIKVSGSEEATKTDMEGRYTINARPGQLVSYAYPSMRTLEIVVEDVTRILNIELTPEVNQLDEVVVEKTVLKSQKQLRAEYATNKNLINTAFGILDKDVTSFAVRIAEGRDLNPIGLDIATVIQYRFPGVRVERNGLDFLNPTIYLRGGALGFFPAIYDVDGLIITDFPNFLQIENIERIAVISGLGAVTKYGGAANGGVIVINTKGANYFPEPGTDKPYDLARLRNNKFNGDVLTSEDLKKDRPIYLTKLMDSKSEAEAIATYNEQIKVYRSSYFYILDAYDHFSNRWKNTDFADGIIENNKQVIYDNPLALKALAYTYQAEGRLKEANEVYKEVFRLRPNYAQSYMDLANSYREIGENQRAAAIYARYGYLLEEGFLRAEGDLGIIMDRELNNLIALKGRELLSRRELKNLVLDDEFDGTRLVFEWNDSEVEFELQFVNPEGNYFKSEHSLLADANRIKDEKISGFSSEEYLIDDSVKGVWKVNAKYFGNKSLTPTYLKATIYHNFGSASQRKETKVFKLSLRNVNQQLFTVSNMSTVVGN
;
A
#
# COMPACT_ATOMS: atom_id res chain seq x y z
N MET A 1 -38.60 23.25 -43.63
CA MET A 1 -38.97 22.74 -42.30
C MET A 1 -38.02 21.67 -41.75
N LYS A 2 -37.69 20.58 -42.47
CA LYS A 2 -36.80 19.53 -41.94
C LYS A 2 -35.38 19.99 -41.55
N LYS A 3 -34.76 20.93 -42.28
CA LYS A 3 -33.44 21.47 -41.94
C LYS A 3 -33.44 22.42 -40.73
N ALA A 4 -34.56 23.11 -40.48
CA ALA A 4 -34.70 23.99 -39.31
C ALA A 4 -34.94 23.20 -38.02
N VAL A 5 -35.65 22.07 -38.10
CA VAL A 5 -35.87 21.17 -36.95
C VAL A 5 -34.58 20.45 -36.54
N VAL A 6 -33.73 20.04 -37.50
CA VAL A 6 -32.42 19.43 -37.19
C VAL A 6 -31.46 20.45 -36.57
N LEU A 7 -31.45 21.71 -37.03
CA LEU A 7 -30.63 22.76 -36.44
C LEU A 7 -31.09 23.12 -35.01
N LEU A 8 -32.41 23.14 -34.77
CA LEU A 8 -32.97 23.37 -33.44
C LEU A 8 -32.65 22.21 -32.47
N LEU A 9 -32.61 20.96 -32.95
CA LEU A 9 -32.26 19.79 -32.16
C LEU A 9 -30.76 19.72 -31.81
N VAL A 10 -29.88 20.19 -32.71
CA VAL A 10 -28.43 20.24 -32.47
C VAL A 10 -28.05 21.39 -31.52
N CYS A 11 -28.80 22.49 -31.54
CA CYS A 11 -28.61 23.61 -30.61
C CYS A 11 -29.18 23.35 -29.21
N THR A 12 -30.20 22.51 -29.05
CA THR A 12 -30.69 22.13 -27.71
C THR A 12 -29.79 21.09 -27.03
N VAL A 13 -29.16 20.19 -27.78
CA VAL A 13 -28.20 19.21 -27.20
C VAL A 13 -26.91 19.88 -26.72
N SER A 14 -26.46 20.96 -27.37
CA SER A 14 -25.28 21.73 -26.93
C SER A 14 -25.54 22.66 -25.74
N ALA A 15 -26.81 23.00 -25.46
CA ALA A 15 -27.19 23.81 -24.29
C ALA A 15 -27.34 23.00 -22.98
N PHE A 16 -27.41 21.66 -23.06
CA PHE A 16 -27.48 20.78 -21.89
C PHE A 16 -26.12 20.18 -21.46
N SER A 17 -25.01 20.53 -22.13
CA SER A 17 -23.67 20.01 -21.80
C SER A 17 -22.82 20.88 -20.89
N PHE A 18 -23.36 22.00 -20.38
CA PHE A 18 -22.85 22.50 -19.09
C PHE A 18 -23.48 21.65 -18.00
N ALA A 19 -22.93 20.46 -17.77
CA ALA A 19 -23.03 19.86 -16.45
C ALA A 19 -22.54 20.95 -15.50
N GLN A 20 -23.45 21.50 -14.69
CA GLN A 20 -23.09 22.45 -13.66
C GLN A 20 -22.29 21.65 -12.63
N GLU A 21 -20.99 21.51 -12.87
CA GLU A 21 -20.09 20.73 -12.05
C GLU A 21 -20.22 21.23 -10.62
N LYS A 22 -20.72 20.36 -9.76
CA LYS A 22 -21.08 20.68 -8.38
C LYS A 22 -19.85 21.16 -7.65
N LEU A 23 -19.80 22.45 -7.33
CA LEU A 23 -18.78 23.02 -6.45
C LEU A 23 -19.02 22.55 -5.02
N ASN A 24 -17.96 22.09 -4.38
CA ASN A 24 -17.95 21.83 -2.95
C ASN A 24 -17.54 23.10 -2.23
N THR A 25 -18.40 23.59 -1.34
CA THR A 25 -18.01 24.61 -0.37
C THR A 25 -17.28 23.92 0.77
N ILE A 26 -15.97 24.16 0.82
CA ILE A 26 -15.04 23.61 1.80
C ILE A 26 -14.80 24.67 2.86
N LYS A 27 -14.88 24.26 4.13
CA LYS A 27 -14.58 25.09 5.29
C LYS A 27 -13.49 24.44 6.12
N GLY A 28 -12.80 25.22 6.92
CA GLY A 28 -11.84 24.65 7.87
C GLY A 28 -11.13 25.73 8.66
N VAL A 29 -10.18 25.28 9.45
CA VAL A 29 -9.22 26.10 10.18
C VAL A 29 -7.81 25.68 9.78
N VAL A 30 -6.90 26.64 9.63
CA VAL A 30 -5.46 26.38 9.46
C VAL A 30 -4.75 26.69 10.78
N THR A 31 -4.00 25.73 11.31
CA THR A 31 -3.29 25.83 12.60
C THR A 31 -1.83 25.41 12.48
N TYR A 32 -1.05 25.70 13.52
CA TYR A 32 0.26 25.11 13.82
C TYR A 32 0.31 24.85 15.32
N LEU A 33 0.52 23.60 15.76
CA LEU A 33 0.49 23.22 17.18
C LEU A 33 -0.77 23.78 17.88
N ASP A 34 -1.94 23.50 17.30
CA ASP A 34 -3.25 23.99 17.73
C ASP A 34 -3.44 25.52 17.74
N THR A 35 -2.44 26.30 17.32
CA THR A 35 -2.54 27.77 17.25
C THR A 35 -3.05 28.19 15.87
N PRO A 36 -4.15 28.98 15.78
CA PRO A 36 -4.66 29.46 14.49
C PRO A 36 -3.64 30.32 13.73
N LEU A 37 -3.49 30.06 12.43
CA LEU A 37 -2.64 30.85 11.55
C LEU A 37 -3.48 31.89 10.81
N ILE A 38 -3.27 33.17 11.13
CA ILE A 38 -3.90 34.32 10.46
C ILE A 38 -3.22 34.60 9.12
N ASN A 39 -3.98 34.96 8.09
CA ASN A 39 -3.46 35.25 6.75
C ASN A 39 -2.71 34.10 6.05
N ALA A 40 -2.94 32.84 6.45
CA ALA A 40 -2.52 31.69 5.65
C ALA A 40 -3.24 31.73 4.30
N GLU A 41 -2.53 31.45 3.22
CA GLU A 41 -3.02 31.51 1.85
C GLU A 41 -3.58 30.14 1.44
N ILE A 42 -4.82 30.12 0.97
CA ILE A 42 -5.50 28.95 0.43
C ILE A 42 -5.80 29.21 -1.03
N LYS A 43 -5.36 28.32 -1.92
CA LYS A 43 -5.52 28.49 -3.36
C LYS A 43 -6.00 27.20 -4.02
N VAL A 44 -6.99 27.32 -4.91
CA VAL A 44 -7.42 26.20 -5.76
C VAL A 44 -6.54 26.17 -7.02
N SER A 45 -6.09 24.99 -7.41
CA SER A 45 -5.40 24.76 -8.68
C SER A 45 -6.18 25.35 -9.86
N GLY A 46 -5.49 26.14 -10.69
CA GLY A 46 -6.07 26.85 -11.83
C GLY A 46 -6.82 28.15 -11.48
N SER A 47 -6.98 28.50 -10.21
CA SER A 47 -7.53 29.80 -9.79
C SER A 47 -6.45 30.88 -9.76
N GLU A 48 -6.77 32.08 -10.24
CA GLU A 48 -5.93 33.27 -10.05
C GLU A 48 -6.12 33.91 -8.67
N GLU A 49 -7.30 33.72 -8.08
CA GLU A 49 -7.64 34.23 -6.75
C GLU A 49 -7.25 33.24 -5.64
N ALA A 50 -6.78 33.79 -4.52
CA ALA A 50 -6.49 33.05 -3.29
C ALA A 50 -7.35 33.60 -2.14
N THR A 51 -7.82 32.70 -1.29
CA THR A 51 -8.49 33.03 -0.03
C THR A 51 -7.46 33.10 1.09
N LYS A 52 -7.67 33.97 2.09
CA LYS A 52 -6.84 34.00 3.30
C LYS A 52 -7.66 33.65 4.52
N THR A 53 -6.99 33.06 5.52
CA THR A 53 -7.62 32.79 6.82
C THR A 53 -7.90 34.07 7.61
N ASP A 54 -8.96 34.06 8.42
CA ASP A 54 -9.27 35.12 9.38
C ASP A 54 -8.43 35.05 10.67
N MET A 55 -8.75 35.87 11.67
CA MET A 55 -8.02 35.94 12.95
C MET A 55 -8.10 34.64 13.75
N GLU A 56 -9.17 33.86 13.56
CA GLU A 56 -9.38 32.56 14.16
C GLU A 56 -8.86 31.42 13.27
N GLY A 57 -8.11 31.73 12.21
CA GLY A 57 -7.54 30.76 11.27
C GLY A 57 -8.58 30.13 10.34
N ARG A 58 -9.83 30.60 10.33
CA ARG A 58 -10.92 29.99 9.56
C ARG A 58 -10.88 30.45 8.11
N TYR A 59 -11.36 29.59 7.23
CA TYR A 59 -11.53 29.93 5.81
C TYR A 59 -12.76 29.26 5.21
N THR A 60 -13.17 29.74 4.04
CA THR A 60 -14.14 29.08 3.15
C THR A 60 -13.65 29.20 1.72
N ILE A 61 -13.66 28.09 0.99
CA ILE A 61 -13.23 28.03 -0.41
C ILE A 61 -14.14 27.11 -1.21
N ASN A 62 -14.38 27.43 -2.48
CA ASN A 62 -15.14 26.56 -3.37
C ASN A 62 -14.17 25.85 -4.31
N ALA A 63 -14.26 24.52 -4.36
CA ALA A 63 -13.44 23.71 -5.25
C ALA A 63 -14.26 22.55 -5.81
N ARG A 64 -13.88 22.07 -6.99
CA ARG A 64 -14.49 20.91 -7.63
C ARG A 64 -13.75 19.64 -7.20
N PRO A 65 -14.45 18.49 -7.14
CA PRO A 65 -13.77 17.19 -7.05
C PRO A 65 -12.68 17.05 -8.12
N GLY A 66 -11.53 16.51 -7.73
CA GLY A 66 -10.32 16.38 -8.56
C GLY A 66 -9.39 17.59 -8.55
N GLN A 67 -9.80 18.77 -8.06
CA GLN A 67 -8.90 19.91 -7.93
C GLN A 67 -8.02 19.78 -6.69
N LEU A 68 -6.78 20.28 -6.80
CA LEU A 68 -5.90 20.49 -5.65
C LEU A 68 -6.23 21.81 -4.97
N VAL A 69 -6.23 21.81 -3.64
CA VAL A 69 -6.25 23.00 -2.80
C VAL A 69 -4.93 23.06 -2.04
N SER A 70 -4.16 24.12 -2.28
CA SER A 70 -2.89 24.36 -1.61
C SER A 70 -3.08 25.28 -0.39
N TYR A 71 -2.37 24.97 0.69
CA TYR A 71 -2.32 25.74 1.94
C TYR A 71 -0.87 26.17 2.18
N ALA A 72 -0.63 27.47 2.22
CA ALA A 72 0.70 28.04 2.35
C ALA A 72 0.74 29.10 3.46
N TYR A 73 1.84 29.12 4.21
CA TYR A 73 2.15 30.13 5.21
C TYR A 73 3.66 30.36 5.25
N PRO A 74 4.16 31.59 5.51
CA PRO A 74 5.60 31.85 5.54
C PRO A 74 6.37 30.88 6.45
N SER A 75 7.46 30.31 5.93
CA SER A 75 8.33 29.37 6.63
C SER A 75 7.65 28.05 7.06
N MET A 76 6.50 27.71 6.48
CA MET A 76 5.80 26.44 6.66
C MET A 76 5.83 25.64 5.36
N ARG A 77 5.84 24.30 5.48
CA ARG A 77 5.70 23.40 4.33
C ARG A 77 4.34 23.64 3.67
N THR A 78 4.35 23.90 2.37
CA THR A 78 3.10 23.99 1.61
C THR A 78 2.44 22.62 1.54
N LEU A 79 1.16 22.55 1.90
CA LEU A 79 0.37 21.33 1.83
C LEU A 79 -0.61 21.40 0.67
N GLU A 80 -0.72 20.33 -0.12
CA GLU A 80 -1.72 20.20 -1.18
C GLU A 80 -2.68 19.05 -0.87
N ILE A 81 -3.99 19.29 -1.02
CA ILE A 81 -5.02 18.28 -0.81
C ILE A 81 -5.89 18.17 -2.06
N VAL A 82 -6.09 16.94 -2.54
CA VAL A 82 -7.06 16.61 -3.59
C VAL A 82 -8.47 16.68 -3.01
N VAL A 83 -9.35 17.43 -3.64
CA VAL A 83 -10.77 17.53 -3.28
C VAL A 83 -11.53 16.33 -3.83
N GLU A 84 -12.31 15.66 -2.99
CA GLU A 84 -13.20 14.56 -3.37
C GLU A 84 -14.68 15.00 -3.36
N ASP A 85 -15.56 14.13 -3.81
CA ASP A 85 -17.02 14.31 -3.78
C ASP A 85 -17.57 14.67 -2.39
N VAL A 86 -17.01 14.07 -1.34
CA VAL A 86 -17.41 14.25 0.07
C VAL A 86 -16.67 15.37 0.82
N THR A 87 -15.63 15.95 0.24
CA THR A 87 -14.80 16.95 0.94
C THR A 87 -15.64 18.19 1.25
N ARG A 88 -15.88 18.44 2.54
CA ARG A 88 -16.61 19.63 3.05
C ARG A 88 -15.85 20.35 4.14
N ILE A 89 -15.08 19.62 4.94
CA ILE A 89 -14.30 20.16 6.05
C ILE A 89 -12.85 19.73 5.87
N LEU A 90 -11.94 20.70 5.84
CA LEU A 90 -10.50 20.48 5.78
C LEU A 90 -9.80 21.32 6.86
N ASN A 91 -9.69 20.79 8.07
CA ASN A 91 -8.89 21.42 9.13
C ASN A 91 -7.42 21.03 8.95
N ILE A 92 -6.56 22.01 8.69
CA ILE A 92 -5.17 21.82 8.29
C ILE A 92 -4.25 22.20 9.44
N GLU A 93 -3.34 21.30 9.80
CA GLU A 93 -2.20 21.64 10.63
C GLU A 93 -0.96 21.75 9.73
N LEU A 94 -0.41 22.96 9.60
CA LEU A 94 0.82 23.20 8.85
C LEU A 94 2.03 22.94 9.75
N THR A 95 3.07 22.36 9.18
CA THR A 95 4.35 22.14 9.86
C THR A 95 5.42 23.05 9.29
N PRO A 96 6.42 23.48 10.09
CA PRO A 96 7.52 24.29 9.61
C PRO A 96 8.22 23.64 8.42
N GLU A 97 8.63 24.46 7.45
CA GLU A 97 9.50 24.02 6.37
C GLU A 97 10.90 23.84 6.97
N VAL A 98 11.12 22.67 7.57
CA VAL A 98 12.45 22.31 8.03
C VAL A 98 13.22 21.87 6.79
N ASN A 99 14.25 22.63 6.40
CA ASN A 99 15.30 22.17 5.47
C ASN A 99 16.17 21.07 6.11
N GLN A 100 15.54 20.15 6.84
CA GLN A 100 16.13 18.90 7.24
C GLN A 100 15.79 17.94 6.12
N LEU A 101 16.84 17.56 5.40
CA LEU A 101 16.91 16.33 4.61
C LEU A 101 16.03 15.28 5.28
N ASP A 102 15.07 14.73 4.53
CA ASP A 102 14.17 13.67 4.97
C ASP A 102 14.80 12.85 6.09
N GLU A 103 14.37 13.09 7.33
CA GLU A 103 14.54 12.10 8.38
C GLU A 103 13.47 11.02 8.17
N VAL A 104 13.51 10.38 7.00
CA VAL A 104 13.52 8.93 7.05
C VAL A 104 14.70 8.59 7.96
N VAL A 105 14.66 7.49 8.68
CA VAL A 105 15.93 6.87 9.08
C VAL A 105 16.62 6.35 7.80
N VAL A 106 16.91 7.23 6.85
CA VAL A 106 18.07 7.20 5.98
C VAL A 106 19.14 7.70 6.91
N GLU A 107 19.81 6.72 7.51
CA GLU A 107 21.19 6.88 7.92
C GLU A 107 21.84 7.83 6.92
N LYS A 108 22.52 8.90 7.41
CA LYS A 108 23.64 9.52 6.67
C LYS A 108 24.18 8.48 5.70
N THR A 109 24.49 8.83 4.45
CA THR A 109 25.37 7.99 3.63
C THR A 109 26.74 7.95 4.31
N VAL A 110 26.80 7.27 5.44
CA VAL A 110 27.96 6.74 6.10
C VAL A 110 28.41 5.71 5.10
N LEU A 111 29.64 5.85 4.63
CA LEU A 111 30.33 4.76 3.96
C LEU A 111 30.16 3.53 4.86
N LYS A 112 29.27 2.62 4.45
CA LYS A 112 28.93 1.46 5.25
C LYS A 112 30.20 0.65 5.46
N SER A 113 30.43 0.25 6.69
CA SER A 113 31.52 -0.67 6.98
C SER A 113 31.32 -1.97 6.20
N GLN A 114 32.42 -2.66 5.89
CA GLN A 114 32.35 -3.98 5.24
C GLN A 114 31.49 -4.98 6.03
N LYS A 115 31.39 -4.82 7.34
CA LYS A 115 30.48 -5.61 8.19
C LYS A 115 29.00 -5.31 7.89
N GLN A 116 28.64 -4.04 7.74
CA GLN A 116 27.26 -3.64 7.38
C GLN A 116 26.89 -4.08 5.97
N LEU A 117 27.80 -3.92 5.01
CA LEU A 117 27.57 -4.39 3.64
C LEU A 117 27.43 -5.92 3.56
N ARG A 118 28.18 -6.67 4.37
CA ARG A 118 28.01 -8.14 4.48
C ARG A 118 26.65 -8.53 5.01
N ALA A 119 26.17 -7.80 6.01
CA ALA A 119 24.83 -8.00 6.54
C ALA A 119 23.79 -7.83 5.43
N GLU A 120 23.93 -6.79 4.61
CA GLU A 120 22.96 -6.40 3.57
C GLU A 120 23.00 -7.23 2.29
N TYR A 121 24.09 -7.95 2.06
CA TYR A 121 24.39 -8.58 0.78
C TYR A 121 23.23 -9.44 0.24
N ALA A 122 22.58 -10.23 1.09
CA ALA A 122 21.51 -11.14 0.68
C ALA A 122 20.26 -10.42 0.11
N THR A 123 19.90 -9.23 0.62
CA THR A 123 18.67 -8.52 0.22
C THR A 123 18.96 -7.32 -0.68
N ASN A 124 20.11 -6.67 -0.52
CA ASN A 124 20.49 -5.52 -1.31
C ASN A 124 21.18 -5.97 -2.61
N LYS A 125 20.41 -5.95 -3.70
CA LYS A 125 20.80 -6.35 -5.05
C LYS A 125 21.87 -5.48 -5.70
N ASN A 126 22.12 -4.31 -5.10
CA ASN A 126 23.11 -3.35 -5.58
C ASN A 126 24.51 -3.63 -5.03
N LEU A 127 24.65 -4.66 -4.19
CA LEU A 127 25.93 -5.10 -3.63
C LEU A 127 26.58 -6.22 -4.46
N ILE A 128 27.89 -6.12 -4.66
CA ILE A 128 28.73 -7.18 -5.23
C ILE A 128 29.98 -7.39 -4.36
N ASN A 129 30.31 -8.63 -4.03
CA ASN A 129 31.48 -8.97 -3.24
C ASN A 129 32.70 -9.12 -4.15
N THR A 130 33.73 -8.31 -3.92
CA THR A 130 34.96 -8.28 -4.71
C THR A 130 36.15 -8.78 -3.88
N ALA A 131 37.30 -9.02 -4.54
CA ALA A 131 38.57 -9.29 -3.89
C ALA A 131 38.99 -8.21 -2.86
N PHE A 132 38.42 -7.01 -2.94
CA PHE A 132 38.72 -5.87 -2.06
C PHE A 132 37.59 -5.55 -1.09
N GLY A 133 36.60 -6.44 -0.95
CA GLY A 133 35.41 -6.28 -0.13
C GLY A 133 34.14 -6.02 -0.96
N ILE A 134 33.03 -5.89 -0.26
CA ILE A 134 31.73 -5.62 -0.85
C ILE A 134 31.67 -4.18 -1.34
N LEU A 135 31.20 -4.04 -2.56
CA LEU A 135 31.03 -2.81 -3.30
C LEU A 135 29.53 -2.54 -3.46
N ASP A 136 29.13 -1.29 -3.19
CA ASP A 136 27.77 -0.81 -3.40
C ASP A 136 27.70 0.04 -4.66
N LYS A 137 26.95 -0.42 -5.67
CA LYS A 137 26.85 0.27 -6.96
C LYS A 137 26.29 1.70 -6.82
N ASP A 138 25.43 1.94 -5.83
CA ASP A 138 24.70 3.22 -5.69
C ASP A 138 25.58 4.31 -5.06
N VAL A 139 26.66 3.92 -4.39
CA VAL A 139 27.60 4.82 -3.71
C VAL A 139 28.90 5.00 -4.49
N THR A 140 29.21 4.11 -5.44
CA THR A 140 30.45 4.20 -6.24
C THR A 140 30.42 5.34 -7.25
N SER A 141 31.57 6.01 -7.42
CA SER A 141 31.75 7.10 -8.41
C SER A 141 31.93 6.61 -9.86
N PHE A 142 31.73 5.32 -10.12
CA PHE A 142 31.97 4.69 -11.41
C PHE A 142 30.86 3.71 -11.77
N ALA A 143 30.69 3.45 -13.06
CA ALA A 143 29.63 2.57 -13.54
C ALA A 143 29.90 1.10 -13.18
N VAL A 144 29.01 0.53 -12.36
CA VAL A 144 28.91 -0.90 -12.05
C VAL A 144 27.54 -1.38 -12.50
N ARG A 145 27.51 -2.49 -13.23
CA ARG A 145 26.27 -3.14 -13.65
C ARG A 145 26.22 -4.51 -13.01
N ILE A 146 25.12 -4.84 -12.34
CA ILE A 146 24.94 -6.09 -11.61
C ILE A 146 23.73 -6.84 -12.19
N ALA A 147 23.85 -8.15 -12.31
CA ALA A 147 22.75 -9.07 -12.64
C ALA A 147 22.67 -10.18 -11.59
N GLU A 148 21.44 -10.53 -11.18
CA GLU A 148 21.19 -11.62 -10.24
C GLU A 148 21.22 -12.97 -10.93
N GLY A 149 21.66 -14.01 -10.22
CA GLY A 149 21.73 -15.39 -10.69
C GLY A 149 20.39 -15.92 -11.18
N ARG A 150 19.28 -15.54 -10.53
CA ARG A 150 17.91 -15.93 -10.94
C ARG A 150 17.44 -15.29 -12.25
N ASP A 151 18.03 -14.16 -12.63
CA ASP A 151 17.76 -13.51 -13.92
C ASP A 151 18.58 -14.14 -15.05
N LEU A 152 19.52 -15.05 -14.72
CA LEU A 152 20.34 -15.76 -15.69
C LEU A 152 19.57 -17.00 -16.13
N ASN A 153 18.97 -16.97 -17.32
CA ASN A 153 18.25 -18.12 -17.87
C ASN A 153 19.23 -19.28 -18.17
N PRO A 154 19.09 -20.46 -17.52
CA PRO A 154 20.04 -21.56 -17.68
C PRO A 154 19.80 -22.40 -18.95
N ILE A 155 18.74 -22.16 -19.73
CA ILE A 155 18.38 -23.05 -20.85
C ILE A 155 19.37 -22.87 -22.02
N GLY A 156 20.39 -23.73 -22.05
CA GLY A 156 21.22 -24.01 -23.23
C GLY A 156 22.30 -22.97 -23.56
N LEU A 157 22.60 -22.03 -22.67
CA LEU A 157 23.62 -20.99 -22.86
C LEU A 157 24.75 -21.17 -21.85
N ASP A 158 26.00 -20.89 -22.25
CA ASP A 158 27.13 -20.84 -21.32
C ASP A 158 27.25 -19.47 -20.64
N ILE A 159 28.06 -19.39 -19.56
CA ILE A 159 28.22 -18.16 -18.78
C ILE A 159 28.71 -16.97 -19.62
N ALA A 160 29.57 -17.18 -20.62
CA ALA A 160 30.02 -16.12 -21.52
C ALA A 160 28.87 -15.52 -22.33
N THR A 161 28.00 -16.39 -22.84
CA THR A 161 26.84 -15.99 -23.64
C THR A 161 25.81 -15.27 -22.77
N VAL A 162 25.59 -15.73 -21.55
CA VAL A 162 24.73 -15.05 -20.57
C VAL A 162 25.25 -13.64 -20.27
N ILE A 163 26.56 -13.49 -20.02
CA ILE A 163 27.16 -12.18 -19.76
C ILE A 163 26.98 -11.27 -20.98
N GLN A 164 27.18 -11.79 -22.20
CA GLN A 164 27.01 -11.01 -23.43
C GLN A 164 25.59 -10.44 -23.59
N TYR A 165 24.56 -11.25 -23.33
CA TYR A 165 23.18 -10.82 -23.48
C TYR A 165 22.69 -9.95 -22.33
N ARG A 166 23.21 -10.15 -21.10
CA ARG A 166 22.75 -9.40 -19.93
C ARG A 166 23.42 -8.04 -19.78
N PHE A 167 24.63 -7.87 -20.30
CA PHE A 167 25.41 -6.65 -20.14
C PHE A 167 25.66 -5.96 -21.50
N PRO A 168 25.07 -4.77 -21.73
CA PRO A 168 25.29 -4.03 -22.97
C PRO A 168 26.76 -3.69 -23.22
N GLY A 169 27.22 -3.78 -24.46
CA GLY A 169 28.61 -3.45 -24.82
C GLY A 169 29.64 -4.53 -24.48
N VAL A 170 29.20 -5.70 -24.00
CA VAL A 170 30.04 -6.89 -23.88
C VAL A 170 30.16 -7.60 -25.23
N ARG A 171 31.40 -7.94 -25.61
CA ARG A 171 31.70 -8.75 -26.79
C ARG A 171 32.42 -10.02 -26.35
N VAL A 172 31.99 -11.15 -26.89
CA VAL A 172 32.61 -12.46 -26.67
C VAL A 172 33.28 -12.90 -27.96
N GLU A 173 34.56 -13.23 -27.90
CA GLU A 173 35.29 -13.84 -29.02
C GLU A 173 35.60 -15.30 -28.70
N ARG A 174 35.35 -16.17 -29.69
CA ARG A 174 35.68 -17.60 -29.65
C ARG A 174 36.57 -17.88 -30.85
N ASN A 175 37.86 -18.15 -30.61
CA ASN A 175 38.83 -18.38 -31.67
C ASN A 175 39.23 -19.86 -31.73
N GLY A 176 39.10 -20.49 -32.89
CA GLY A 176 39.65 -21.81 -33.19
C GLY A 176 39.33 -22.90 -32.15
N LEU A 177 40.37 -23.47 -31.54
CA LEU A 177 40.29 -24.56 -30.56
C LEU A 177 39.78 -24.12 -29.16
N ASP A 178 39.62 -22.82 -28.91
CA ASP A 178 39.24 -22.25 -27.62
C ASP A 178 37.74 -22.00 -27.48
N PHE A 179 36.90 -22.82 -28.13
CA PHE A 179 35.43 -22.69 -28.03
C PHE A 179 34.92 -22.76 -26.57
N LEU A 180 35.62 -23.52 -25.72
CA LEU A 180 35.35 -23.70 -24.29
C LEU A 180 35.97 -22.61 -23.41
N ASN A 181 36.89 -21.79 -23.95
CA ASN A 181 37.59 -20.72 -23.24
C ASN A 181 37.44 -19.38 -24.00
N PRO A 182 36.21 -18.85 -24.13
CA PRO A 182 35.96 -17.58 -24.79
C PRO A 182 36.70 -16.42 -24.10
N THR A 183 37.14 -15.46 -24.90
CA THR A 183 37.67 -14.18 -24.39
C THR A 183 36.57 -13.12 -24.37
N ILE A 184 36.39 -12.43 -23.24
CA ILE A 184 35.36 -11.40 -23.07
C ILE A 184 35.95 -10.00 -23.04
N TYR A 185 35.30 -9.06 -23.72
CA TYR A 185 35.67 -7.65 -23.81
C TYR A 185 34.48 -6.77 -23.37
N LEU A 186 34.69 -5.82 -22.46
CA LEU A 186 33.61 -5.03 -21.85
C LEU A 186 33.36 -3.65 -22.52
N ARG A 187 34.35 -3.12 -23.26
CA ARG A 187 34.24 -1.91 -24.09
C ARG A 187 35.47 -1.75 -25.00
N GLY A 188 35.31 -1.19 -26.21
CA GLY A 188 36.42 -0.75 -27.06
C GLY A 188 36.75 0.73 -26.83
N GLY A 189 38.01 1.03 -26.52
CA GLY A 189 38.53 2.40 -26.41
C GLY A 189 39.49 2.74 -27.55
N ALA A 190 39.89 4.01 -27.67
CA ALA A 190 40.84 4.49 -28.69
C ALA A 190 42.23 3.81 -28.64
N LEU A 191 42.54 3.09 -27.55
CA LEU A 191 43.81 2.39 -27.31
C LEU A 191 43.74 0.88 -27.60
N GLY A 192 42.61 0.36 -28.09
CA GLY A 192 42.43 -1.06 -28.45
C GLY A 192 41.40 -1.82 -27.58
N PHE A 193 41.24 -3.11 -27.88
CA PHE A 193 40.38 -4.04 -27.14
C PHE A 193 41.25 -4.90 -26.22
N PHE A 194 41.20 -4.63 -24.92
CA PHE A 194 41.88 -5.45 -23.91
C PHE A 194 40.90 -6.47 -23.33
N PRO A 195 41.32 -7.72 -23.11
CA PRO A 195 40.47 -8.72 -22.49
C PRO A 195 40.14 -8.33 -21.04
N ALA A 196 38.92 -8.62 -20.62
CA ALA A 196 38.53 -8.49 -19.23
C ALA A 196 39.16 -9.61 -18.39
N ILE A 197 39.41 -9.31 -17.11
CA ILE A 197 39.77 -10.32 -16.11
C ILE A 197 38.54 -10.70 -15.28
N TYR A 198 38.66 -11.77 -14.50
CA TYR A 198 37.59 -12.28 -13.66
C TYR A 198 37.96 -12.23 -12.19
N ASP A 199 37.00 -11.86 -11.35
CA ASP A 199 37.07 -11.94 -9.90
C ASP A 199 36.00 -12.92 -9.45
N VAL A 200 36.39 -14.16 -9.15
CA VAL A 200 35.47 -15.22 -8.74
C VAL A 200 35.59 -15.38 -7.23
N ASP A 201 34.60 -14.90 -6.49
CA ASP A 201 34.55 -14.96 -5.02
C ASP A 201 35.80 -14.38 -4.32
N GLY A 202 36.41 -13.36 -4.92
CA GLY A 202 37.64 -12.72 -4.43
C GLY A 202 38.93 -13.29 -5.02
N LEU A 203 38.86 -14.35 -5.82
CA LEU A 203 40.00 -14.89 -6.55
C LEU A 203 40.10 -14.24 -7.94
N ILE A 204 41.18 -13.50 -8.16
CA ILE A 204 41.45 -12.84 -9.44
C ILE A 204 42.12 -13.83 -10.39
N ILE A 205 41.50 -14.06 -11.54
CA ILE A 205 42.00 -14.92 -12.61
C ILE A 205 41.91 -14.19 -13.96
N THR A 206 42.81 -14.56 -14.88
CA THR A 206 42.88 -13.98 -16.23
C THR A 206 42.27 -14.89 -17.29
N ASP A 207 42.31 -16.20 -17.05
CA ASP A 207 41.65 -17.19 -17.89
C ASP A 207 40.14 -17.24 -17.62
N PHE A 208 39.38 -17.62 -18.64
CA PHE A 208 37.93 -17.75 -18.53
C PHE A 208 37.53 -18.86 -17.52
N PRO A 209 36.64 -18.57 -16.55
CA PRO A 209 36.23 -19.54 -15.53
C PRO A 209 35.25 -20.59 -16.06
N ASN A 210 35.74 -21.48 -16.92
CA ASN A 210 34.95 -22.57 -17.51
C ASN A 210 34.40 -23.60 -16.49
N PHE A 211 34.90 -23.57 -15.25
CA PHE A 211 34.46 -24.42 -14.15
C PHE A 211 33.15 -23.96 -13.50
N LEU A 212 32.67 -22.74 -13.81
CA LEU A 212 31.45 -22.19 -13.22
C LEU A 212 30.22 -22.64 -13.99
N GLN A 213 29.23 -23.12 -13.23
CA GLN A 213 27.89 -23.44 -13.72
C GLN A 213 26.93 -22.30 -13.36
N ILE A 214 26.02 -21.94 -14.27
CA ILE A 214 25.12 -20.78 -14.11
C ILE A 214 24.23 -20.93 -12.87
N GLU A 215 23.80 -22.15 -12.57
CA GLU A 215 22.93 -22.48 -11.46
C GLU A 215 23.56 -22.16 -10.09
N ASN A 216 24.90 -22.12 -10.03
CA ASN A 216 25.66 -21.84 -8.82
C ASN A 216 26.01 -20.35 -8.66
N ILE A 217 25.64 -19.52 -9.63
CA ILE A 217 25.90 -18.08 -9.60
C ILE A 217 24.83 -17.40 -8.74
N GLU A 218 25.29 -16.58 -7.80
CA GLU A 218 24.47 -15.68 -7.00
C GLU A 218 24.30 -14.33 -7.70
N ARG A 219 25.41 -13.70 -8.12
CA ARG A 219 25.42 -12.42 -8.87
C ARG A 219 26.61 -12.32 -9.81
N ILE A 220 26.45 -11.56 -10.89
CA ILE A 220 27.53 -11.14 -11.78
C ILE A 220 27.56 -9.61 -11.80
N ALA A 221 28.75 -9.01 -11.70
CA ALA A 221 28.94 -7.59 -11.97
C ALA A 221 29.95 -7.34 -13.09
N VAL A 222 29.66 -6.32 -13.90
CA VAL A 222 30.58 -5.80 -14.91
C VAL A 222 31.07 -4.42 -14.49
N ILE A 223 32.38 -4.31 -14.31
CA ILE A 223 33.09 -3.10 -13.91
C ILE A 223 33.97 -2.63 -15.07
N SER A 224 33.62 -1.50 -15.66
CA SER A 224 34.21 -1.03 -16.94
C SER A 224 34.89 0.34 -16.85
N GLY A 225 34.81 1.02 -15.71
CA GLY A 225 35.43 2.35 -15.50
C GLY A 225 36.88 2.26 -15.03
N LEU A 226 37.76 3.09 -15.60
CA LEU A 226 39.20 3.15 -15.25
C LEU A 226 39.45 3.42 -13.75
N GLY A 227 38.58 4.19 -13.10
CA GLY A 227 38.67 4.47 -11.66
C GLY A 227 38.41 3.25 -10.77
N ALA A 228 37.70 2.24 -11.28
CA ALA A 228 37.32 1.04 -10.53
C ALA A 228 38.37 -0.07 -10.61
N VAL A 229 38.96 -0.24 -11.80
CA VAL A 229 39.91 -1.30 -12.11
C VAL A 229 41.33 -1.02 -11.61
N THR A 230 41.61 0.21 -11.17
CA THR A 230 42.91 0.59 -10.59
C THR A 230 43.30 -0.32 -9.41
N LYS A 231 42.32 -0.78 -8.60
CA LYS A 231 42.57 -1.72 -7.49
C LYS A 231 43.04 -3.10 -7.96
N TYR A 232 42.61 -3.53 -9.15
CA TYR A 232 42.99 -4.80 -9.77
C TYR A 232 44.32 -4.74 -10.54
N GLY A 233 44.92 -3.54 -10.67
CA GLY A 233 46.19 -3.34 -11.35
C GLY A 233 46.12 -3.40 -12.88
N GLY A 234 47.29 -3.39 -13.53
CA GLY A 234 47.39 -3.25 -14.99
C GLY A 234 46.79 -4.40 -15.82
N ALA A 235 46.55 -5.56 -15.22
CA ALA A 235 45.87 -6.68 -15.89
C ALA A 235 44.39 -6.37 -16.19
N ALA A 236 43.77 -5.47 -15.44
CA ALA A 236 42.36 -5.13 -15.55
C ALA A 236 42.05 -4.00 -16.57
N ASN A 237 42.97 -3.71 -17.49
CA ASN A 237 42.80 -2.67 -18.51
C ASN A 237 41.56 -2.89 -19.40
N GLY A 238 41.11 -4.14 -19.57
CA GLY A 238 39.89 -4.51 -20.30
C GLY A 238 38.60 -4.46 -19.47
N GLY A 239 38.69 -4.10 -18.19
CA GLY A 239 37.60 -4.21 -17.23
C GLY A 239 37.67 -5.49 -16.38
N VAL A 240 36.76 -5.59 -15.41
CA VAL A 240 36.64 -6.74 -14.49
C VAL A 240 35.22 -7.28 -14.52
N ILE A 241 35.10 -8.59 -14.59
CA ILE A 241 33.84 -9.32 -14.41
C ILE A 241 33.91 -9.99 -13.03
N VAL A 242 33.12 -9.51 -12.09
CA VAL A 242 33.02 -10.10 -10.75
C VAL A 242 31.91 -11.14 -10.76
N ILE A 243 32.19 -12.35 -10.28
CA ILE A 243 31.23 -13.44 -10.19
C ILE A 243 31.19 -13.90 -8.74
N ASN A 244 30.00 -13.81 -8.16
CA ASN A 244 29.72 -14.30 -6.82
C ASN A 244 28.92 -15.59 -6.92
N THR A 245 29.41 -16.66 -6.28
CA THR A 245 28.72 -17.95 -6.20
C THR A 245 27.85 -18.02 -4.96
N LYS A 246 26.79 -18.84 -5.01
CA LYS A 246 25.87 -19.10 -3.90
C LYS A 246 26.58 -19.65 -2.66
N GLY A 247 27.60 -20.49 -2.86
CA GLY A 247 28.35 -21.12 -1.78
C GLY A 247 29.28 -20.18 -1.02
N ALA A 248 29.97 -19.28 -1.74
CA ALA A 248 30.97 -18.41 -1.12
C ALA A 248 30.39 -17.09 -0.58
N ASN A 249 29.21 -16.67 -1.04
CA ASN A 249 28.58 -15.40 -0.65
C ASN A 249 27.37 -15.59 0.25
N TYR A 250 27.42 -16.65 1.06
CA TYR A 250 26.56 -16.82 2.21
C TYR A 250 27.22 -16.16 3.43
N PHE A 251 26.64 -15.07 3.92
CA PHE A 251 27.14 -14.35 5.09
C PHE A 251 26.21 -14.60 6.30
N PRO A 252 26.43 -15.70 7.05
CA PRO A 252 25.62 -15.97 8.21
C PRO A 252 25.90 -14.98 9.34
N GLU A 253 24.95 -14.82 10.24
CA GLU A 253 25.16 -14.04 11.46
C GLU A 253 26.29 -14.65 12.31
N PRO A 254 27.22 -13.84 12.85
CA PRO A 254 28.32 -14.33 13.70
C PRO A 254 27.81 -15.21 14.85
N GLY A 255 28.24 -16.48 14.87
CA GLY A 255 27.84 -17.46 15.89
C GLY A 255 26.58 -18.25 15.56
N THR A 256 26.04 -18.14 14.34
CA THR A 256 24.90 -18.93 13.85
C THR A 256 25.15 -19.44 12.43
N ASP A 257 24.36 -20.41 11.98
CA ASP A 257 24.30 -20.83 10.56
C ASP A 257 23.19 -20.11 9.78
N LYS A 258 22.55 -19.07 10.35
CA LYS A 258 21.37 -18.39 9.77
C LYS A 258 21.75 -17.12 8.99
N PRO A 259 20.97 -16.70 7.97
CA PRO A 259 21.21 -15.46 7.23
C PRO A 259 21.11 -14.22 8.13
N TYR A 260 21.77 -13.13 7.75
CA TYR A 260 21.67 -11.85 8.45
C TYR A 260 20.25 -11.28 8.35
N ASP A 261 19.60 -11.10 9.49
CA ASP A 261 18.26 -10.49 9.60
C ASP A 261 18.36 -8.97 9.51
N LEU A 262 17.96 -8.42 8.36
CA LEU A 262 18.01 -7.00 8.00
C LEU A 262 16.70 -6.26 8.19
N ALA A 263 15.61 -6.98 8.46
CA ALA A 263 14.46 -6.34 9.07
C ALA A 263 14.95 -5.87 10.45
N ARG A 264 14.82 -4.58 10.76
CA ARG A 264 15.41 -3.92 11.95
C ARG A 264 14.85 -4.47 13.30
N LEU A 265 15.01 -5.76 13.60
CA LEU A 265 14.33 -6.49 14.66
C LEU A 265 15.15 -6.61 15.97
N ARG A 266 16.28 -5.90 16.12
CA ARG A 266 17.13 -6.06 17.32
C ARG A 266 16.89 -5.02 18.41
N ASN A 267 16.47 -3.80 18.05
CA ASN A 267 16.31 -2.68 19.00
C ASN A 267 14.88 -2.12 19.09
N ASN A 268 13.92 -2.71 18.39
CA ASN A 268 12.52 -2.29 18.34
C ASN A 268 11.64 -3.20 19.22
N LYS A 269 12.00 -3.32 20.50
CA LYS A 269 11.19 -4.08 21.45
C LYS A 269 9.92 -3.31 21.80
N PHE A 270 8.78 -3.99 21.65
CA PHE A 270 7.49 -3.49 22.06
C PHE A 270 7.47 -3.31 23.58
N ASN A 271 7.16 -2.10 24.04
CA ASN A 271 7.21 -1.71 25.45
C ASN A 271 5.87 -1.90 26.20
N GLY A 272 4.82 -2.36 25.50
CA GLY A 272 3.50 -2.60 26.12
C GLY A 272 2.60 -1.37 26.20
N ASP A 273 3.03 -0.20 25.72
CA ASP A 273 2.22 1.03 25.79
C ASP A 273 1.12 1.04 24.71
N VAL A 274 0.01 0.37 25.02
CA VAL A 274 -1.14 0.18 24.13
C VAL A 274 -2.44 0.15 24.94
N LEU A 275 -3.42 0.94 24.52
CA LEU A 275 -4.78 0.91 25.06
C LEU A 275 -5.52 -0.34 24.60
N THR A 276 -6.17 -1.01 25.55
CA THR A 276 -7.06 -2.14 25.24
C THR A 276 -8.43 -1.65 24.79
N SER A 277 -9.23 -2.54 24.21
CA SER A 277 -10.64 -2.23 23.91
C SER A 277 -11.42 -1.78 25.14
N GLU A 278 -11.06 -2.22 26.34
CA GLU A 278 -11.72 -1.81 27.59
C GLU A 278 -11.32 -0.38 28.01
N ASP A 279 -10.07 0.01 27.76
CA ASP A 279 -9.62 1.38 28.03
C ASP A 279 -10.29 2.38 27.08
N LEU A 280 -10.45 2.01 25.81
CA LEU A 280 -11.15 2.83 24.82
C LEU A 280 -12.63 3.06 25.19
N LYS A 281 -13.27 2.14 25.92
CA LYS A 281 -14.66 2.34 26.39
C LYS A 281 -14.77 3.44 27.44
N LYS A 282 -13.69 3.76 28.16
CA LYS A 282 -13.69 4.81 29.20
C LYS A 282 -13.70 6.21 28.59
N ASP A 283 -13.17 6.36 27.38
CA ASP A 283 -13.06 7.64 26.66
C ASP A 283 -14.18 7.85 25.63
N ARG A 284 -15.36 7.27 25.88
CA ARG A 284 -16.49 7.41 24.96
C ARG A 284 -17.01 8.86 24.94
N PRO A 285 -17.41 9.37 23.77
CA PRO A 285 -18.14 10.63 23.67
C PRO A 285 -19.34 10.70 24.62
N ILE A 286 -19.57 11.86 25.24
CA ILE A 286 -20.68 12.10 26.18
C ILE A 286 -22.04 11.69 25.59
N TYR A 287 -22.24 11.93 24.29
CA TYR A 287 -23.49 11.57 23.61
C TYR A 287 -23.70 10.04 23.58
N LEU A 288 -22.64 9.23 23.56
CA LEU A 288 -22.74 7.76 23.62
C LEU A 288 -22.90 7.24 25.03
N THR A 289 -22.27 7.88 26.02
CA THR A 289 -22.30 7.42 27.41
C THR A 289 -23.74 7.20 27.90
N LYS A 290 -24.63 8.18 27.70
CA LYS A 290 -26.04 8.05 28.12
C LYS A 290 -26.77 6.87 27.45
N LEU A 291 -26.54 6.66 26.16
CA LEU A 291 -27.16 5.55 25.42
C LEU A 291 -26.62 4.21 25.91
N MET A 292 -25.30 4.08 26.01
CA MET A 292 -24.63 2.83 26.34
C MET A 292 -24.80 2.41 27.81
N ASP A 293 -25.03 3.36 28.71
CA ASP A 293 -25.25 3.12 30.15
C ASP A 293 -26.71 2.82 30.50
N SER A 294 -27.61 2.77 29.50
CA SER A 294 -29.02 2.42 29.70
C SER A 294 -29.13 1.03 30.34
N LYS A 295 -29.96 0.92 31.40
CA LYS A 295 -30.09 -0.30 32.21
C LYS A 295 -31.06 -1.31 31.62
N SER A 296 -31.91 -0.85 30.70
CA SER A 296 -32.87 -1.67 29.98
C SER A 296 -32.97 -1.25 28.52
N GLU A 297 -33.42 -2.16 27.66
CA GLU A 297 -33.67 -1.86 26.25
C GLU A 297 -34.70 -0.73 26.08
N ALA A 298 -35.76 -0.72 26.91
CA ALA A 298 -36.77 0.35 26.87
C ALA A 298 -36.17 1.74 27.20
N GLU A 299 -35.26 1.80 28.17
CA GLU A 299 -34.51 3.02 28.51
C GLU A 299 -33.57 3.43 27.37
N ALA A 300 -32.90 2.46 26.72
CA ALA A 300 -32.05 2.71 25.57
C ALA A 300 -32.87 3.28 24.39
N ILE A 301 -34.03 2.69 24.09
CA ILE A 301 -34.95 3.17 23.04
C ILE A 301 -35.42 4.60 23.36
N ALA A 302 -35.80 4.88 24.61
CA ALA A 302 -36.20 6.22 25.03
C ALA A 302 -35.05 7.23 24.87
N THR A 303 -33.83 6.86 25.26
CA THR A 303 -32.63 7.69 25.12
C THR A 303 -32.30 7.96 23.66
N TYR A 304 -32.34 6.93 22.80
CA TYR A 304 -32.16 7.07 21.36
C TYR A 304 -33.18 8.04 20.75
N ASN A 305 -34.47 7.89 21.08
CA ASN A 305 -35.54 8.74 20.57
C ASN A 305 -35.40 10.22 20.97
N GLU A 306 -34.77 10.51 22.12
CA GLU A 306 -34.41 11.87 22.53
C GLU A 306 -33.21 12.38 21.74
N GLN A 307 -32.14 11.59 21.69
CA GLN A 307 -30.86 11.98 21.13
C GLN A 307 -30.87 12.12 19.60
N ILE A 308 -31.59 11.26 18.87
CA ILE A 308 -31.67 11.32 17.41
C ILE A 308 -32.22 12.67 16.91
N LYS A 309 -33.05 13.35 17.71
CA LYS A 309 -33.54 14.70 17.38
C LYS A 309 -32.41 15.72 17.24
N VAL A 310 -31.31 15.52 17.96
CA VAL A 310 -30.13 16.38 17.96
C VAL A 310 -29.07 15.85 17.00
N TYR A 311 -28.84 14.54 16.99
CA TYR A 311 -27.71 13.92 16.30
C TYR A 311 -28.06 13.26 14.95
N ARG A 312 -29.28 13.41 14.42
CA ARG A 312 -29.70 12.80 13.15
C ARG A 312 -28.78 13.07 11.96
N SER A 313 -28.08 14.21 11.92
CA SER A 313 -27.16 14.53 10.82
C SER A 313 -25.81 13.83 10.93
N SER A 314 -25.53 13.16 12.05
CA SER A 314 -24.31 12.39 12.27
C SER A 314 -24.55 10.93 11.90
N TYR A 315 -23.95 10.49 10.79
CA TYR A 315 -24.01 9.08 10.40
C TYR A 315 -23.32 8.18 11.43
N PHE A 316 -22.25 8.65 12.09
CA PHE A 316 -21.55 7.84 13.08
C PHE A 316 -22.39 7.64 14.35
N TYR A 317 -23.22 8.62 14.75
CA TYR A 317 -24.22 8.42 15.82
C TYR A 317 -25.24 7.35 15.44
N ILE A 318 -25.76 7.40 14.21
CA ILE A 318 -26.71 6.41 13.69
C ILE A 318 -26.10 5.00 13.73
N LEU A 319 -24.83 4.86 13.30
CA LEU A 319 -24.12 3.58 13.32
C LEU A 319 -23.81 3.11 14.75
N ASP A 320 -23.48 4.02 15.66
CA ASP A 320 -23.29 3.67 17.08
C ASP A 320 -24.60 3.17 17.72
N ALA A 321 -25.72 3.82 17.39
CA ALA A 321 -27.03 3.38 17.87
C ALA A 321 -27.40 2.02 17.28
N TYR A 322 -27.20 1.84 15.97
CA TYR A 322 -27.36 0.53 15.30
C TYR A 322 -26.56 -0.56 16.03
N ASP A 323 -25.25 -0.37 16.21
CA ASP A 323 -24.38 -1.32 16.90
C ASP A 323 -24.84 -1.61 18.32
N HIS A 324 -25.27 -0.58 19.06
CA HIS A 324 -25.79 -0.76 20.41
C HIS A 324 -27.01 -1.70 20.42
N PHE A 325 -28.00 -1.49 19.56
CA PHE A 325 -29.19 -2.35 19.55
C PHE A 325 -28.93 -3.73 18.94
N SER A 326 -28.13 -3.83 17.87
CA SER A 326 -27.79 -5.10 17.24
C SER A 326 -26.93 -5.98 18.15
N ASN A 327 -25.91 -5.40 18.80
CA ASN A 327 -24.91 -6.18 19.53
C ASN A 327 -25.16 -6.27 21.04
N ARG A 328 -25.60 -5.20 21.72
CA ARG A 328 -25.84 -5.21 23.18
C ARG A 328 -27.20 -5.80 23.54
N TRP A 329 -28.24 -5.43 22.79
CA TRP A 329 -29.62 -5.85 23.05
C TRP A 329 -30.09 -7.01 22.17
N LYS A 330 -29.35 -7.34 21.10
CA LYS A 330 -29.72 -8.38 20.13
C LYS A 330 -31.08 -8.11 19.47
N ASN A 331 -31.46 -6.84 19.34
CA ASN A 331 -32.68 -6.41 18.66
C ASN A 331 -32.33 -5.88 17.27
N THR A 332 -32.13 -6.81 16.34
CA THR A 332 -31.77 -6.51 14.96
C THR A 332 -32.89 -5.76 14.23
N ASP A 333 -34.16 -6.07 14.51
CA ASP A 333 -35.30 -5.41 13.86
C ASP A 333 -35.33 -3.91 14.18
N PHE A 334 -35.14 -3.55 15.45
CA PHE A 334 -35.05 -2.15 15.84
C PHE A 334 -33.81 -1.49 15.25
N ALA A 335 -32.65 -2.16 15.30
CA ALA A 335 -31.41 -1.65 14.73
C ALA A 335 -31.55 -1.35 13.22
N ASP A 336 -32.11 -2.28 12.44
CA ASP A 336 -32.37 -2.08 11.01
C ASP A 336 -33.38 -0.95 10.77
N GLY A 337 -34.37 -0.81 11.65
CA GLY A 337 -35.28 0.33 11.67
C GLY A 337 -34.56 1.68 11.84
N ILE A 338 -33.47 1.75 12.62
CA ILE A 338 -32.65 2.97 12.75
C ILE A 338 -32.02 3.32 11.40
N ILE A 339 -31.46 2.34 10.69
CA ILE A 339 -30.83 2.57 9.38
C ILE A 339 -31.87 3.03 8.36
N GLU A 340 -33.02 2.34 8.26
CA GLU A 340 -34.06 2.67 7.28
C GLU A 340 -34.68 4.05 7.55
N ASN A 341 -34.96 4.38 8.82
CA ASN A 341 -35.52 5.68 9.18
C ASN A 341 -34.55 6.86 8.94
N ASN A 342 -33.24 6.59 8.83
CA ASN A 342 -32.21 7.59 8.58
C ASN A 342 -31.50 7.37 7.25
N LYS A 343 -32.14 6.68 6.30
CA LYS A 343 -31.55 6.26 5.03
C LYS A 343 -30.91 7.41 4.26
N GLN A 344 -31.52 8.60 4.24
CA GLN A 344 -30.96 9.76 3.54
C GLN A 344 -29.56 10.15 4.05
N VAL A 345 -29.32 10.09 5.36
CA VAL A 345 -28.03 10.47 5.96
C VAL A 345 -26.96 9.41 5.68
N ILE A 346 -27.35 8.15 5.58
CA ILE A 346 -26.44 7.04 5.30
C ILE A 346 -26.20 6.90 3.78
N TYR A 347 -27.25 6.74 2.97
CA TYR A 347 -27.18 6.34 1.57
C TYR A 347 -26.81 7.47 0.60
N ASP A 348 -26.88 8.74 1.02
CA ASP A 348 -26.32 9.86 0.23
C ASP A 348 -24.85 10.15 0.59
N ASN A 349 -24.28 9.41 1.54
CA ASN A 349 -22.92 9.61 2.03
C ASN A 349 -22.08 8.33 1.83
N PRO A 350 -21.12 8.31 0.88
CA PRO A 350 -20.32 7.13 0.62
C PRO A 350 -19.41 6.74 1.81
N LEU A 351 -19.00 7.69 2.67
CA LEU A 351 -18.24 7.38 3.89
C LEU A 351 -19.10 6.58 4.88
N ALA A 352 -20.39 6.93 4.98
CA ALA A 352 -21.35 6.25 5.84
C ALA A 352 -21.74 4.87 5.28
N LEU A 353 -21.95 4.77 3.96
CA LEU A 353 -22.20 3.49 3.29
C LEU A 353 -21.03 2.52 3.48
N LYS A 354 -19.77 2.95 3.28
CA LYS A 354 -18.61 2.09 3.53
C LYS A 354 -18.56 1.62 4.98
N ALA A 355 -18.76 2.51 5.95
CA ALA A 355 -18.79 2.13 7.36
C ALA A 355 -19.92 1.12 7.67
N LEU A 356 -21.12 1.31 7.11
CA LEU A 356 -22.22 0.35 7.25
C LEU A 356 -21.91 -1.00 6.60
N ALA A 357 -21.34 -1.00 5.39
CA ALA A 357 -20.96 -2.22 4.68
C ALA A 357 -19.91 -3.01 5.47
N TYR A 358 -18.92 -2.31 6.05
CA TYR A 358 -17.91 -2.91 6.93
C TYR A 358 -18.57 -3.58 8.14
N THR A 359 -19.51 -2.89 8.80
CA THR A 359 -20.26 -3.44 9.92
C THR A 359 -21.05 -4.69 9.53
N TYR A 360 -21.82 -4.65 8.44
CA TYR A 360 -22.56 -5.83 7.97
C TYR A 360 -21.64 -7.00 7.60
N GLN A 361 -20.46 -6.76 7.00
CA GLN A 361 -19.48 -7.82 6.75
C GLN A 361 -18.97 -8.46 8.05
N ALA A 362 -18.64 -7.65 9.06
CA ALA A 362 -18.17 -8.16 10.36
C ALA A 362 -19.25 -8.94 11.11
N GLU A 363 -20.53 -8.58 10.94
CA GLU A 363 -21.68 -9.31 11.50
C GLU A 363 -22.06 -10.57 10.70
N GLY A 364 -21.42 -10.83 9.55
CA GLY A 364 -21.75 -11.94 8.67
C GLY A 364 -23.03 -11.73 7.83
N ARG A 365 -23.57 -10.50 7.81
CA ARG A 365 -24.72 -10.08 7.02
C ARG A 365 -24.32 -9.77 5.57
N LEU A 366 -23.77 -10.78 4.89
CA LEU A 366 -23.06 -10.62 3.62
C LEU A 366 -23.97 -10.14 2.48
N LYS A 367 -25.26 -10.49 2.51
CA LYS A 367 -26.23 -10.02 1.49
C LYS A 367 -26.52 -8.54 1.65
N GLU A 368 -26.77 -8.09 2.87
CA GLU A 368 -26.98 -6.68 3.19
C GLU A 368 -25.72 -5.86 2.87
N ALA A 369 -24.53 -6.38 3.22
CA ALA A 369 -23.27 -5.76 2.82
C ALA A 369 -23.15 -5.59 1.30
N ASN A 370 -23.50 -6.62 0.51
CA ASN A 370 -23.49 -6.54 -0.96
C ASN A 370 -24.46 -5.47 -1.49
N GLU A 371 -25.67 -5.34 -0.94
CA GLU A 371 -26.59 -4.26 -1.33
C GLU A 371 -26.01 -2.88 -1.01
N VAL A 372 -25.39 -2.70 0.16
CA VAL A 372 -24.73 -1.44 0.52
C VAL A 372 -23.55 -1.14 -0.41
N TYR A 373 -22.75 -2.14 -0.79
CA TYR A 373 -21.64 -1.94 -1.74
C TYR A 373 -22.10 -1.60 -3.16
N LYS A 374 -23.28 -2.06 -3.60
CA LYS A 374 -23.88 -1.58 -4.87
C LYS A 374 -24.17 -0.09 -4.80
N GLU A 375 -24.61 0.42 -3.66
CA GLU A 375 -24.85 1.85 -3.46
C GLU A 375 -23.53 2.65 -3.39
N VAL A 376 -22.49 2.12 -2.74
CA VAL A 376 -21.14 2.71 -2.80
C VAL A 376 -20.69 2.83 -4.26
N PHE A 377 -20.80 1.76 -5.04
CA PHE A 377 -20.44 1.73 -6.46
C PHE A 377 -21.27 2.72 -7.28
N ARG A 378 -22.56 2.88 -6.97
CA ARG A 378 -23.44 3.86 -7.64
C ARG A 378 -22.99 5.30 -7.38
N LEU A 379 -22.55 5.64 -6.17
CA LEU A 379 -22.08 6.98 -5.82
C LEU A 379 -20.66 7.25 -6.36
N ARG A 380 -19.82 6.22 -6.41
CA ARG A 380 -18.39 6.33 -6.76
C ARG A 380 -17.97 5.37 -7.88
N PRO A 381 -18.60 5.44 -9.07
CA PRO A 381 -18.30 4.52 -10.18
C PRO A 381 -16.90 4.71 -10.79
N ASN A 382 -16.23 5.81 -10.45
CA ASN A 382 -14.88 6.15 -10.91
C ASN A 382 -13.80 5.85 -9.85
N TYR A 383 -14.17 5.26 -8.71
CA TYR A 383 -13.21 4.90 -7.65
C TYR A 383 -12.79 3.45 -7.84
N ALA A 384 -11.48 3.20 -7.96
CA ALA A 384 -10.96 1.86 -8.14
C ALA A 384 -11.36 0.92 -6.99
N GLN A 385 -11.36 1.41 -5.74
CA GLN A 385 -11.81 0.66 -4.57
C GLN A 385 -13.26 0.16 -4.69
N SER A 386 -14.16 0.92 -5.33
CA SER A 386 -15.56 0.50 -5.47
C SER A 386 -15.71 -0.76 -6.31
N TYR A 387 -14.80 -1.01 -7.26
CA TYR A 387 -14.78 -2.26 -8.03
C TYR A 387 -14.32 -3.43 -7.15
N MET A 388 -13.27 -3.23 -6.35
CA MET A 388 -12.77 -4.25 -5.42
C MET A 388 -13.85 -4.64 -4.41
N ASP A 389 -14.45 -3.64 -3.76
CA ASP A 389 -15.48 -3.79 -2.74
C ASP A 389 -16.69 -4.57 -3.29
N LEU A 390 -17.19 -4.16 -4.47
CA LEU A 390 -18.33 -4.81 -5.10
C LEU A 390 -17.99 -6.24 -5.56
N ALA A 391 -16.84 -6.46 -6.18
CA ALA A 391 -16.42 -7.79 -6.62
C ALA A 391 -16.26 -8.74 -5.42
N ASN A 392 -15.60 -8.28 -4.36
CA ASN A 392 -15.41 -9.05 -3.14
C ASN A 392 -16.73 -9.36 -2.43
N SER A 393 -17.68 -8.42 -2.40
CA SER A 393 -19.01 -8.68 -1.83
C SER A 393 -19.82 -9.69 -2.65
N TYR A 394 -19.70 -9.71 -3.99
CA TYR A 394 -20.30 -10.76 -4.82
C TYR A 394 -19.69 -12.14 -4.54
N ARG A 395 -18.35 -12.20 -4.40
CA ARG A 395 -17.63 -13.43 -4.03
C ARG A 395 -18.11 -13.96 -2.68
N GLU A 396 -18.35 -13.07 -1.72
CA GLU A 396 -18.84 -13.40 -0.38
C GLU A 396 -20.22 -14.06 -0.34
N ILE A 397 -21.12 -13.64 -1.24
CA ILE A 397 -22.45 -14.25 -1.36
C ILE A 397 -22.50 -15.43 -2.33
N GLY A 398 -21.34 -15.88 -2.84
CA GLY A 398 -21.20 -17.02 -3.74
C GLY A 398 -21.47 -16.70 -5.22
N GLU A 399 -21.64 -15.44 -5.59
CA GLU A 399 -21.89 -15.02 -6.98
C GLU A 399 -20.57 -14.79 -7.73
N ASN A 400 -19.76 -15.86 -7.86
CA ASN A 400 -18.39 -15.79 -8.39
C ASN A 400 -18.32 -15.25 -9.84
N GLN A 401 -19.34 -15.49 -10.67
CA GLN A 401 -19.36 -14.96 -12.04
C GLN A 401 -19.50 -13.44 -12.05
N ARG A 402 -20.32 -12.89 -11.14
CA ARG A 402 -20.47 -11.43 -11.02
C ARG A 402 -19.21 -10.82 -10.46
N ALA A 403 -18.58 -11.46 -9.47
CA ALA A 403 -17.28 -11.02 -8.96
C ALA A 403 -16.23 -10.92 -10.07
N ALA A 404 -16.06 -11.99 -10.87
CA ALA A 404 -15.12 -12.02 -12.00
C ALA A 404 -15.46 -10.95 -13.06
N ALA A 405 -16.75 -10.72 -13.35
CA ALA A 405 -17.18 -9.69 -14.29
C ALA A 405 -16.84 -8.26 -13.82
N ILE A 406 -16.92 -7.98 -12.51
CA ILE A 406 -16.53 -6.67 -11.97
C ILE A 406 -15.01 -6.47 -12.06
N TYR A 407 -14.20 -7.48 -11.75
CA TYR A 407 -12.75 -7.42 -11.94
C TYR A 407 -12.36 -7.24 -13.41
N ALA A 408 -12.99 -7.98 -14.33
CA ALA A 408 -12.75 -7.82 -15.77
C ALA A 408 -13.14 -6.41 -16.27
N ARG A 409 -14.24 -5.85 -15.76
CA ARG A 409 -14.64 -4.48 -16.08
C ARG A 409 -13.63 -3.46 -15.56
N TYR A 410 -13.09 -3.65 -14.36
CA TYR A 410 -12.03 -2.80 -13.83
C TYR A 410 -10.80 -2.82 -14.74
N GLY A 411 -10.31 -4.00 -15.11
CA GLY A 411 -9.18 -4.15 -16.05
C GLY A 411 -9.42 -3.46 -17.39
N TYR A 412 -10.60 -3.66 -17.99
CA TYR A 412 -10.96 -2.97 -19.24
C TYR A 412 -10.93 -1.44 -19.11
N LEU A 413 -11.45 -0.89 -18.01
CA LEU A 413 -11.46 0.56 -17.79
C LEU A 413 -10.06 1.13 -17.54
N LEU A 414 -9.13 0.34 -16.98
CA LEU A 414 -7.72 0.72 -16.90
C LEU A 414 -7.06 0.74 -18.28
N GLU A 415 -7.26 -0.30 -19.09
CA GLU A 415 -6.70 -0.40 -20.45
C GLU A 415 -7.15 0.76 -21.35
N GLU A 416 -8.42 1.14 -21.24
CA GLU A 416 -8.99 2.27 -21.99
C GLU A 416 -8.66 3.64 -21.37
N GLY A 417 -7.99 3.69 -20.21
CA GLY A 417 -7.62 4.92 -19.52
C GLY A 417 -8.78 5.68 -18.87
N PHE A 418 -9.93 5.03 -18.65
CA PHE A 418 -11.06 5.60 -17.90
C PHE A 418 -10.83 5.56 -16.39
N LEU A 419 -10.03 4.61 -15.92
CA LEU A 419 -9.56 4.52 -14.53
C LEU A 419 -8.03 4.63 -14.49
N ARG A 420 -7.51 4.95 -13.30
CA ARG A 420 -6.08 4.96 -13.01
C ARG A 420 -5.76 3.90 -11.96
N ALA A 421 -4.62 3.25 -12.12
CA ALA A 421 -4.03 2.37 -11.13
C ALA A 421 -2.68 2.95 -10.72
N GLU A 422 -2.66 3.73 -9.66
CA GLU A 422 -1.45 4.19 -8.98
C GLU A 422 -1.32 3.48 -7.63
N GLY A 423 -0.09 3.34 -7.13
CA GLY A 423 0.19 2.69 -5.84
C GLY A 423 -0.10 1.19 -5.79
N ASP A 424 -0.29 0.68 -4.58
CA ASP A 424 -0.34 -0.76 -4.29
C ASP A 424 -1.69 -1.42 -4.64
N LEU A 425 -2.73 -0.66 -5.00
CA LEU A 425 -4.05 -1.23 -5.30
C LEU A 425 -4.01 -2.22 -6.47
N GLY A 426 -3.18 -1.98 -7.49
CA GLY A 426 -3.02 -2.93 -8.60
C GLY A 426 -2.61 -4.31 -8.10
N ILE A 427 -1.65 -4.36 -7.17
CA ILE A 427 -1.17 -5.60 -6.55
C ILE A 427 -2.30 -6.29 -5.78
N ILE A 428 -3.08 -5.52 -5.00
CA ILE A 428 -4.23 -6.04 -4.24
C ILE A 428 -5.29 -6.61 -5.20
N MET A 429 -5.65 -5.89 -6.26
CA MET A 429 -6.64 -6.31 -7.25
C MET A 429 -6.22 -7.59 -7.98
N ASP A 430 -4.95 -7.66 -8.42
CA ASP A 430 -4.40 -8.83 -9.08
C ASP A 430 -4.41 -10.04 -8.14
N ARG A 431 -3.97 -9.85 -6.89
CA ARG A 431 -4.00 -10.89 -5.86
C ARG A 431 -5.42 -11.37 -5.56
N GLU A 432 -6.40 -10.46 -5.52
CA GLU A 432 -7.82 -10.82 -5.33
C GLU A 432 -8.39 -11.64 -6.49
N LEU A 433 -8.11 -11.22 -7.73
CA LEU A 433 -8.54 -11.91 -8.94
C LEU A 433 -7.87 -13.29 -9.05
N ASN A 434 -6.55 -13.35 -8.82
CA ASN A 434 -5.79 -14.59 -8.82
C ASN A 434 -6.33 -15.57 -7.76
N ASN A 435 -6.63 -15.08 -6.55
CA ASN A 435 -7.24 -15.89 -5.50
C ASN A 435 -8.63 -16.41 -5.89
N LEU A 436 -9.47 -15.55 -6.50
CA LEU A 436 -10.78 -15.96 -7.01
C LEU A 436 -10.64 -17.06 -8.06
N ILE A 437 -9.72 -16.93 -9.02
CA ILE A 437 -9.51 -17.94 -10.06
C ILE A 437 -8.89 -19.22 -9.47
N ALA A 438 -7.96 -19.12 -8.53
CA ALA A 438 -7.37 -20.29 -7.88
C ALA A 438 -8.43 -21.15 -7.16
N LEU A 439 -9.32 -20.50 -6.40
CA LEU A 439 -10.30 -21.21 -5.57
C LEU A 439 -11.58 -21.57 -6.33
N LYS A 440 -11.97 -20.77 -7.32
CA LYS A 440 -13.27 -20.87 -8.02
C LYS A 440 -13.14 -21.02 -9.53
N GLY A 441 -11.94 -21.14 -10.07
CA GLY A 441 -11.68 -21.14 -11.51
C GLY A 441 -12.48 -22.16 -12.32
N ARG A 442 -12.84 -23.31 -11.73
CA ARG A 442 -13.70 -24.32 -12.38
C ARG A 442 -15.15 -23.85 -12.61
N GLU A 443 -15.59 -22.86 -11.85
CA GLU A 443 -16.88 -22.18 -12.05
C GLU A 443 -16.76 -21.06 -13.11
N LEU A 444 -15.57 -20.44 -13.24
CA LEU A 444 -15.33 -19.26 -14.08
C LEU A 444 -14.90 -19.61 -15.52
N LEU A 445 -14.03 -20.62 -15.68
CA LEU A 445 -13.26 -20.89 -16.88
C LEU A 445 -13.34 -22.36 -17.29
N SER A 446 -13.13 -22.64 -18.57
CA SER A 446 -13.01 -24.01 -19.07
C SER A 446 -11.74 -24.69 -18.57
N ARG A 447 -11.73 -26.03 -18.53
CA ARG A 447 -10.53 -26.82 -18.15
C ARG A 447 -9.29 -26.49 -18.98
N ARG A 448 -9.47 -26.12 -20.25
CA ARG A 448 -8.38 -25.78 -21.17
C ARG A 448 -7.76 -24.43 -20.79
N GLU A 449 -8.59 -23.44 -20.49
CA GLU A 449 -8.14 -22.11 -20.07
C GLU A 449 -7.40 -22.18 -18.73
N LEU A 450 -7.93 -22.93 -17.75
CA LEU A 450 -7.26 -23.12 -16.46
C LEU A 450 -5.89 -23.80 -16.58
N LYS A 451 -5.71 -24.72 -17.53
CA LYS A 451 -4.42 -25.40 -17.74
C LYS A 451 -3.34 -24.46 -18.28
N ASN A 452 -3.75 -23.43 -19.00
CA ASN A 452 -2.83 -22.48 -19.64
C ASN A 452 -2.63 -21.20 -18.81
N LEU A 453 -3.35 -21.06 -17.70
CA LEU A 453 -3.25 -19.90 -16.83
C LEU A 453 -2.07 -20.08 -15.87
N VAL A 454 -1.16 -19.12 -15.85
CA VAL A 454 -0.10 -18.98 -14.86
C VAL A 454 -0.56 -17.93 -13.86
N LEU A 455 -0.70 -18.30 -12.60
CA LEU A 455 -1.04 -17.38 -11.51
C LEU A 455 0.25 -17.02 -10.78
N ASP A 456 0.49 -15.73 -10.57
CA ASP A 456 1.81 -15.20 -10.16
C ASP A 456 1.98 -15.03 -8.63
N ASP A 457 1.14 -15.67 -7.81
CA ASP A 457 1.18 -15.51 -6.34
C ASP A 457 1.27 -16.84 -5.60
N GLU A 458 2.50 -17.32 -5.36
CA GLU A 458 2.80 -18.43 -4.44
C GLU A 458 2.97 -17.94 -2.99
N PHE A 459 2.10 -17.04 -2.51
CA PHE A 459 2.10 -16.70 -1.08
C PHE A 459 1.26 -17.71 -0.29
N ASP A 460 1.92 -18.49 0.56
CA ASP A 460 1.29 -19.32 1.59
C ASP A 460 1.51 -18.68 2.96
N GLY A 461 0.42 -18.34 3.65
CA GLY A 461 0.49 -17.69 4.96
C GLY A 461 -0.76 -16.93 5.36
N THR A 462 -0.58 -15.93 6.23
CA THR A 462 -1.65 -15.04 6.70
C THR A 462 -1.58 -13.72 5.94
N ARG A 463 -2.66 -13.37 5.23
CA ARG A 463 -2.80 -12.08 4.55
C ARG A 463 -3.74 -11.18 5.33
N LEU A 464 -3.31 -9.95 5.57
CA LEU A 464 -4.09 -8.90 6.21
C LEU A 464 -4.39 -7.83 5.17
N VAL A 465 -5.65 -7.47 5.00
CA VAL A 465 -6.08 -6.35 4.16
C VAL A 465 -6.75 -5.33 5.06
N PHE A 466 -6.25 -4.10 5.06
CA PHE A 466 -6.83 -2.98 5.77
C PHE A 466 -7.53 -2.06 4.79
N GLU A 467 -8.73 -1.62 5.14
CA GLU A 467 -9.50 -0.68 4.33
C GLU A 467 -10.15 0.35 5.24
N TRP A 468 -10.12 1.62 4.86
CA TRP A 468 -10.73 2.71 5.63
C TRP A 468 -11.82 3.42 4.84
N ASN A 469 -12.81 3.98 5.55
CA ASN A 469 -13.92 4.65 4.89
C ASN A 469 -13.58 6.08 4.42
N ASP A 470 -12.73 6.81 5.16
CA ASP A 470 -12.37 8.22 4.93
C ASP A 470 -10.92 8.37 4.45
N SER A 471 -10.72 8.86 3.22
CA SER A 471 -9.42 9.01 2.57
C SER A 471 -8.52 10.09 3.21
N GLU A 472 -9.09 10.96 4.06
CA GLU A 472 -8.36 12.00 4.81
C GLU A 472 -7.75 11.46 6.10
N VAL A 473 -7.91 10.16 6.37
CA VAL A 473 -7.36 9.54 7.57
C VAL A 473 -5.83 9.60 7.56
N GLU A 474 -5.28 9.78 8.76
CA GLU A 474 -3.87 9.53 9.04
C GLU A 474 -3.75 8.59 10.24
N PHE A 475 -2.93 7.55 10.13
CA PHE A 475 -2.66 6.58 11.18
C PHE A 475 -1.28 5.92 11.03
N GLU A 476 -0.84 5.23 12.07
CA GLU A 476 0.29 4.28 12.04
C GLU A 476 -0.24 2.89 12.40
N LEU A 477 0.01 1.88 11.57
CA LEU A 477 -0.17 0.47 11.94
C LEU A 477 1.12 -0.09 12.52
N GLN A 478 1.00 -0.89 13.58
CA GLN A 478 2.12 -1.57 14.22
C GLN A 478 1.86 -3.07 14.31
N PHE A 479 2.80 -3.86 13.79
CA PHE A 479 2.76 -5.32 13.77
C PHE A 479 3.84 -5.84 14.71
N VAL A 480 3.45 -6.35 15.87
CA VAL A 480 4.36 -6.93 16.86
C VAL A 480 4.42 -8.44 16.65
N ASN A 481 5.62 -8.94 16.37
CA ASN A 481 5.87 -10.36 16.18
C ASN A 481 5.88 -11.12 17.54
N PRO A 482 5.83 -12.47 17.52
CA PRO A 482 5.87 -13.29 18.74
C PRO A 482 7.08 -13.08 19.66
N GLU A 483 8.18 -12.55 19.12
CA GLU A 483 9.44 -12.26 19.85
C GLU A 483 9.45 -10.84 20.45
N GLY A 484 8.35 -10.10 20.28
CA GLY A 484 8.17 -8.74 20.79
C GLY A 484 8.83 -7.65 19.94
N ASN A 485 9.32 -7.97 18.74
CA ASN A 485 9.83 -6.98 17.79
C ASN A 485 8.67 -6.40 16.97
N TYR A 486 8.75 -5.15 16.52
CA TYR A 486 7.65 -4.53 15.77
C TYR A 486 8.02 -3.95 14.41
N PHE A 487 7.16 -4.14 13.41
CA PHE A 487 7.16 -3.35 12.19
C PHE A 487 6.09 -2.25 12.29
N LYS A 488 6.35 -1.08 11.69
CA LYS A 488 5.41 0.03 11.64
C LYS A 488 5.24 0.49 10.20
N SER A 489 4.01 0.84 9.85
CA SER A 489 3.67 1.50 8.60
C SER A 489 2.88 2.76 8.91
N GLU A 490 3.37 3.90 8.45
CA GLU A 490 2.74 5.20 8.68
C GLU A 490 2.03 5.64 7.40
N HIS A 491 0.75 5.99 7.55
CA HIS A 491 -0.10 6.60 6.55
C HIS A 491 -0.41 8.01 7.04
N SER A 492 0.41 8.98 6.63
CA SER A 492 0.30 10.38 7.06
C SER A 492 0.81 11.33 5.97
N LEU A 493 0.29 12.57 5.94
CA LEU A 493 0.76 13.58 4.99
C LEU A 493 2.21 14.01 5.30
N LEU A 494 2.61 13.87 6.57
CA LEU A 494 3.97 14.14 7.00
C LEU A 494 4.95 13.10 6.45
N ALA A 495 4.58 11.81 6.52
CA ALA A 495 5.40 10.69 6.05
C ALA A 495 5.42 10.58 4.52
N ASP A 496 4.25 10.63 3.87
CA ASP A 496 4.15 10.50 2.42
C ASP A 496 2.87 11.15 1.84
N ALA A 497 2.94 12.45 1.58
CA ALA A 497 1.84 13.19 0.95
C ALA A 497 1.54 12.74 -0.50
N ASN A 498 2.54 12.21 -1.23
CA ASN A 498 2.34 11.75 -2.60
C ASN A 498 1.52 10.45 -2.62
N ARG A 499 1.82 9.51 -1.71
CA ARG A 499 1.00 8.30 -1.53
C ARG A 499 -0.48 8.64 -1.33
N ILE A 500 -0.81 9.53 -0.39
CA ILE A 500 -2.20 9.92 -0.11
C ILE A 500 -2.85 10.62 -1.32
N LYS A 501 -2.07 11.42 -2.05
CA LYS A 501 -2.54 12.07 -3.28
C LYS A 501 -2.88 11.05 -4.37
N ASP A 502 -2.00 10.09 -4.62
CA ASP A 502 -2.18 9.03 -5.63
C ASP A 502 -3.35 8.12 -5.27
N GLU A 503 -3.51 7.80 -3.98
CA GLU A 503 -4.67 7.09 -3.41
C GLU A 503 -5.99 7.80 -3.74
N LYS A 504 -6.08 9.12 -3.50
CA LYS A 504 -7.28 9.92 -3.79
C LYS A 504 -7.56 10.06 -5.28
N ILE A 505 -6.52 10.23 -6.09
CA ILE A 505 -6.65 10.34 -7.56
C ILE A 505 -7.16 9.02 -8.15
N SER A 506 -6.64 7.89 -7.68
CA SER A 506 -7.08 6.55 -8.11
C SER A 506 -8.37 6.10 -7.41
N GLY A 507 -8.78 6.79 -6.35
CA GLY A 507 -10.00 6.51 -5.60
C GLY A 507 -9.91 5.21 -4.80
N PHE A 508 -8.84 5.04 -4.04
CA PHE A 508 -8.67 3.90 -3.14
C PHE A 508 -8.17 4.26 -1.75
N SER A 509 -8.37 3.32 -0.83
CA SER A 509 -8.24 3.55 0.60
C SER A 509 -7.99 2.21 1.29
N SER A 510 -7.03 1.46 0.77
CA SER A 510 -6.70 0.11 1.22
C SER A 510 -5.21 -0.18 1.09
N GLU A 511 -4.74 -1.10 1.93
CA GLU A 511 -3.38 -1.62 1.90
C GLU A 511 -3.35 -3.08 2.37
N GLU A 512 -2.31 -3.82 2.00
CA GLU A 512 -2.14 -5.22 2.39
C GLU A 512 -0.80 -5.50 3.06
N TYR A 513 -0.82 -6.48 3.97
CA TYR A 513 0.37 -7.01 4.63
C TYR A 513 0.35 -8.52 4.63
N LEU A 514 1.50 -9.11 4.37
CA LEU A 514 1.70 -10.55 4.31
C LEU A 514 2.53 -10.97 5.52
N ILE A 515 1.98 -11.88 6.33
CA ILE A 515 2.69 -12.53 7.43
C ILE A 515 3.00 -13.94 6.96
N ASP A 516 4.27 -14.16 6.61
CA ASP A 516 4.78 -15.46 6.26
C ASP A 516 4.94 -16.38 7.49
N ASP A 517 5.37 -17.61 7.21
CA ASP A 517 5.55 -18.66 8.21
C ASP A 517 6.94 -18.65 8.88
N SER A 518 7.78 -17.63 8.64
CA SER A 518 9.14 -17.55 9.18
C SER A 518 9.17 -17.37 10.70
N VAL A 519 8.22 -16.60 11.26
CA VAL A 519 8.06 -16.39 12.70
C VAL A 519 6.67 -16.84 13.13
N LYS A 520 6.59 -18.05 13.68
CA LYS A 520 5.34 -18.66 14.14
C LYS A 520 4.95 -18.20 15.54
N GLY A 521 3.68 -17.89 15.73
CA GLY A 521 3.11 -17.56 17.03
C GLY A 521 1.96 -16.56 16.93
N VAL A 522 1.76 -15.82 18.02
CA VAL A 522 0.72 -14.79 18.10
C VAL A 522 1.32 -13.44 17.74
N TRP A 523 0.86 -12.87 16.64
CA TRP A 523 1.15 -11.51 16.23
C TRP A 523 0.12 -10.56 16.83
N LYS A 524 0.56 -9.37 17.24
CA LYS A 524 -0.33 -8.29 17.69
C LYS A 524 -0.36 -7.19 16.65
N VAL A 525 -1.54 -6.72 16.33
CA VAL A 525 -1.75 -5.58 15.42
C VAL A 525 -2.33 -4.44 16.24
N ASN A 526 -1.63 -3.32 16.24
CA ASN A 526 -2.03 -2.09 16.89
C ASN A 526 -2.16 -0.97 15.85
N ALA A 527 -2.89 0.08 16.21
CA ALA A 527 -2.93 1.30 15.41
C ALA A 527 -2.82 2.54 16.31
N LYS A 528 -2.13 3.57 15.83
CA LYS A 528 -2.20 4.91 16.39
C LYS A 528 -2.91 5.82 15.39
N TYR A 529 -4.07 6.34 15.77
CA TYR A 529 -4.86 7.24 14.94
C TYR A 529 -4.37 8.68 15.12
N PHE A 530 -3.99 9.37 14.04
CA PHE A 530 -3.60 10.78 14.10
C PHE A 530 -4.79 11.71 13.87
N GLY A 531 -5.79 11.23 13.15
CA GLY A 531 -7.02 11.97 12.90
C GLY A 531 -7.43 11.92 11.44
N ASN A 532 -8.36 12.81 11.10
CA ASN A 532 -8.69 13.22 9.76
C ASN A 532 -8.99 14.72 9.78
N LYS A 533 -9.13 15.31 8.60
CA LYS A 533 -9.35 16.75 8.44
C LYS A 533 -10.76 17.21 8.81
N SER A 534 -11.70 16.27 8.93
CA SER A 534 -13.12 16.53 9.22
C SER A 534 -13.48 16.45 10.71
N LEU A 535 -12.58 15.96 11.57
CA LEU A 535 -12.80 15.68 12.99
C LEU A 535 -13.91 14.64 13.25
N THR A 536 -14.21 13.79 12.28
CA THR A 536 -15.15 12.67 12.44
C THR A 536 -14.40 11.38 12.76
N PRO A 537 -15.05 10.34 13.30
CA PRO A 537 -14.41 9.04 13.43
C PRO A 537 -14.16 8.40 12.06
N THR A 538 -13.06 7.65 11.95
CA THR A 538 -12.76 6.81 10.79
C THR A 538 -13.04 5.34 11.14
N TYR A 539 -13.68 4.62 10.23
CA TYR A 539 -13.93 3.19 10.34
C TYR A 539 -12.86 2.44 9.55
N LEU A 540 -12.01 1.72 10.27
CA LEU A 540 -10.98 0.85 9.72
C LEU A 540 -11.47 -0.60 9.75
N LYS A 541 -11.60 -1.23 8.58
CA LYS A 541 -11.86 -2.65 8.42
C LYS A 541 -10.54 -3.39 8.26
N ALA A 542 -10.39 -4.51 8.96
CA ALA A 542 -9.32 -5.47 8.73
C ALA A 542 -9.94 -6.81 8.30
N THR A 543 -9.57 -7.29 7.12
CA THR A 543 -9.90 -8.64 6.65
C THR A 543 -8.66 -9.51 6.77
N ILE A 544 -8.79 -10.60 7.52
CA ILE A 544 -7.71 -11.49 7.89
C ILE A 544 -7.96 -12.81 7.18
N TYR A 545 -7.11 -13.14 6.21
CA TYR A 545 -7.14 -14.40 5.51
C TYR A 545 -6.10 -15.33 6.12
N HIS A 546 -6.54 -16.53 6.53
CA HIS A 546 -5.65 -17.59 6.96
C HIS A 546 -5.55 -18.65 5.88
N ASN A 547 -4.37 -19.25 5.74
CA ASN A 547 -4.06 -20.24 4.71
C ASN A 547 -4.41 -19.69 3.32
N PHE A 548 -4.01 -18.43 3.06
CA PHE A 548 -4.38 -17.70 1.86
C PHE A 548 -3.95 -18.48 0.60
N GLY A 549 -4.79 -18.46 -0.43
CA GLY A 549 -4.57 -19.19 -1.68
C GLY A 549 -4.85 -20.71 -1.60
N SER A 550 -4.96 -21.29 -0.42
CA SER A 550 -5.22 -22.73 -0.26
C SER A 550 -6.71 -23.08 -0.28
N ALA A 551 -7.02 -24.36 -0.55
CA ALA A 551 -8.38 -24.89 -0.40
C ALA A 551 -8.95 -24.79 1.03
N SER A 552 -8.07 -24.63 2.04
CA SER A 552 -8.44 -24.45 3.45
C SER A 552 -8.54 -22.98 3.85
N GLN A 553 -8.47 -22.05 2.89
CA GLN A 553 -8.56 -20.62 3.14
C GLN A 553 -9.82 -20.31 3.94
N ARG A 554 -9.63 -19.61 5.06
CA ARG A 554 -10.71 -19.02 5.85
C ARG A 554 -10.42 -17.55 6.05
N LYS A 555 -11.46 -16.79 6.36
CA LYS A 555 -11.32 -15.37 6.64
C LYS A 555 -12.14 -14.93 7.84
N GLU A 556 -11.69 -13.87 8.49
CA GLU A 556 -12.47 -13.10 9.45
C GLU A 556 -12.39 -11.62 9.11
N THR A 557 -13.45 -10.88 9.43
CA THR A 557 -13.52 -9.41 9.23
C THR A 557 -13.72 -8.76 10.58
N LYS A 558 -12.92 -7.73 10.87
CA LYS A 558 -13.03 -6.90 12.08
C LYS A 558 -13.15 -5.44 11.68
N VAL A 559 -13.91 -4.65 12.44
CA VAL A 559 -14.10 -3.22 12.19
C VAL A 559 -13.81 -2.44 13.45
N PHE A 560 -13.05 -1.35 13.28
CA PHE A 560 -12.59 -0.50 14.37
C PHE A 560 -12.99 0.94 14.08
N LYS A 561 -13.72 1.55 15.01
CA LYS A 561 -14.04 2.97 14.97
C LYS A 561 -12.92 3.76 15.64
N LEU A 562 -12.04 4.35 14.84
CA LEU A 562 -10.92 5.18 15.29
C LEU A 562 -11.43 6.60 15.60
N SER A 563 -11.14 7.09 16.80
CA SER A 563 -11.59 8.42 17.24
C SER A 563 -10.62 9.10 18.20
N LEU A 564 -10.04 8.35 19.14
CA LEU A 564 -9.04 8.85 20.07
C LEU A 564 -7.69 9.02 19.36
N ARG A 565 -7.15 10.24 19.39
CA ARG A 565 -5.94 10.62 18.65
C ARG A 565 -4.67 10.39 19.46
N ASN A 566 -3.56 10.13 18.76
CA ASN A 566 -2.20 10.10 19.27
C ASN A 566 -1.93 9.04 20.36
N VAL A 567 -2.82 8.07 20.52
CA VAL A 567 -2.67 6.91 21.40
C VAL A 567 -2.53 5.64 20.59
N ASN A 568 -1.68 4.73 21.03
CA ASN A 568 -1.56 3.41 20.42
C ASN A 568 -2.67 2.52 20.99
N GLN A 569 -3.46 1.89 20.14
CA GLN A 569 -4.57 1.01 20.53
C GLN A 569 -4.45 -0.36 19.89
N GLN A 570 -4.72 -1.40 20.67
CA GLN A 570 -4.68 -2.77 20.17
C GLN A 570 -5.91 -3.01 19.30
N LEU A 571 -5.71 -3.39 18.04
CA LEU A 571 -6.79 -3.76 17.15
C LEU A 571 -7.16 -5.23 17.37
N PHE A 572 -6.23 -6.14 17.10
CA PHE A 572 -6.46 -7.57 17.23
C PHE A 572 -5.14 -8.35 17.38
N THR A 573 -5.27 -9.63 17.66
CA THR A 573 -4.17 -10.60 17.57
C THR A 573 -4.47 -11.61 16.48
N VAL A 574 -3.45 -12.06 15.77
CA VAL A 574 -3.58 -13.09 14.74
C VAL A 574 -2.54 -14.19 14.97
N SER A 575 -2.97 -15.44 14.88
CA SER A 575 -2.09 -16.62 15.01
C SER A 575 -1.83 -17.23 13.64
N ASN A 576 -0.55 -17.38 13.29
CA ASN A 576 -0.10 -18.16 12.13
C ASN A 576 0.36 -19.58 12.52
N MET A 577 0.01 -20.05 13.73
CA MET A 577 0.26 -21.44 14.10
C MET A 577 -0.69 -22.37 13.34
N SER A 578 -0.13 -23.35 12.63
CA SER A 578 -0.88 -24.42 11.96
C SER A 578 -1.70 -25.18 13.02
N THR A 579 -3.02 -25.07 13.01
CA THR A 579 -3.87 -25.97 13.79
C THR A 579 -3.81 -27.34 13.12
N VAL A 580 -3.06 -28.27 13.72
CA VAL A 580 -3.25 -29.71 13.45
C VAL A 580 -4.67 -30.03 13.92
N VAL A 581 -5.64 -29.97 13.00
CA VAL A 581 -6.93 -30.59 13.24
C VAL A 581 -6.66 -32.09 13.10
N GLY A 582 -6.52 -32.77 14.24
CA GLY A 582 -6.50 -34.22 14.26
C GLY A 582 -7.80 -34.73 13.65
N ASN A 583 -7.67 -35.61 12.64
CA ASN A 583 -8.79 -36.32 12.03
C ASN A 583 -9.60 -37.11 13.06
#